data_AF-A0A8J6PS03-F1
#
_entry.id   AF-A0A8J6PS03-F1
#
_cell.length_a   1.000
_cell.length_b   1.000
_cell.length_c   1.000
_cell.angle_alpha   90.00
_cell.angle_beta   90.00
_cell.angle_gamma   90.00
#
_symmetry.space_group_name_H-M   'P 1'
#
loop_
_entity.id
_entity.type
_entity.pdbx_description
1 polymer ?
#
loop_
_entity_poly.entity_id
_entity_poly.type
_entity_poly.pdbx_seq_one_letter_code
_entity_poly.pdbx_strand_id
1 'polypeptide(L)'
;MATPPNDPHRPVDPRAVDPLNPMPPSGTVNVTTPPPARSGGSSWLILIIIAVLAVAAYFIFVPRGETPAPGETPPAASETAPAPAAPATPAPSAPAPAPAEPAPAPAPAPAPSAPAEPAPAPATPPAPAQ
;
A
#
# COMPACT_ATOMS: atom_id res chain seq x y z
N MET A 1 34.54 40.78 3.08
CA MET A 1 33.63 41.62 2.27
C MET A 1 32.51 40.71 1.79
N ALA A 2 31.29 40.94 2.28
CA ALA A 2 30.12 40.12 1.98
C ALA A 2 29.76 40.23 0.50
N THR A 3 29.53 39.12 -0.19
CA THR A 3 28.94 39.12 -1.53
C THR A 3 27.47 39.58 -1.42
N PRO A 4 27.03 40.56 -2.22
CA PRO A 4 25.65 41.03 -2.15
C PRO A 4 24.69 39.96 -2.72
N PRO A 5 23.44 39.95 -2.23
CA PRO A 5 22.40 39.03 -2.68
C PRO A 5 22.09 39.27 -4.17
N ASN A 6 21.73 38.18 -4.85
CA ASN A 6 21.52 38.09 -6.29
C ASN A 6 20.51 39.15 -6.79
N ASP A 7 21.00 40.27 -7.31
CA ASP A 7 20.18 41.38 -7.82
C ASP A 7 19.70 41.04 -9.24
N PRO A 8 18.38 40.84 -9.46
CA PRO A 8 17.83 40.44 -10.76
C PRO A 8 17.95 41.54 -11.82
N HIS A 9 18.31 42.78 -11.43
CA HIS A 9 18.53 43.88 -12.35
C HIS A 9 20.00 44.07 -12.73
N ARG A 10 20.91 43.20 -12.23
CA ARG A 10 22.32 43.28 -12.60
C ARG A 10 22.48 42.95 -14.10
N PRO A 11 23.07 43.86 -14.91
CA PRO A 11 23.40 43.54 -16.29
C PRO A 11 24.32 42.32 -16.32
N VAL A 12 24.00 41.34 -17.16
CA VAL A 12 24.79 40.11 -17.29
C VAL A 12 26.20 40.50 -17.73
N ASP A 13 27.19 40.24 -16.88
CA ASP A 13 28.59 40.55 -17.15
C ASP A 13 29.09 39.65 -18.30
N PRO A 14 29.51 40.20 -19.45
CA PRO A 14 29.97 39.40 -20.60
C PRO A 14 31.16 38.52 -20.25
N ARG A 15 31.96 38.89 -19.24
CA ARG A 15 33.08 38.08 -18.76
C ARG A 15 32.66 36.81 -18.04
N ALA A 16 31.41 36.72 -17.56
CA ALA A 16 30.88 35.52 -16.92
C ALA A 16 30.52 34.41 -17.91
N VAL A 17 30.30 34.78 -19.18
CA VAL A 17 29.98 33.85 -20.27
C VAL A 17 31.10 33.73 -21.30
N ASP A 18 32.25 34.35 -21.04
CA ASP A 18 33.42 34.31 -21.91
C ASP A 18 34.04 32.89 -21.90
N PRO A 19 34.01 32.16 -23.03
CA PRO A 19 34.52 30.80 -23.09
C PRO A 19 36.04 30.72 -22.93
N LEU A 20 36.75 31.82 -23.15
CA LEU A 20 38.21 31.90 -22.94
C LEU A 20 38.58 32.21 -21.49
N ASN A 21 37.59 32.54 -20.65
CA ASN A 21 37.77 32.80 -19.23
C ASN A 21 36.82 31.91 -18.40
N PRO A 22 37.11 30.59 -18.30
CA PRO A 22 36.23 29.66 -17.60
C PRO A 22 36.13 30.02 -16.11
N MET A 23 34.92 30.29 -15.64
CA MET A 23 34.66 30.51 -14.22
C MET A 23 34.88 29.20 -13.45
N PRO A 24 35.63 29.21 -12.33
CA PRO A 24 35.79 28.01 -11.51
C PRO A 24 34.42 27.53 -11.01
N PRO A 25 34.17 26.21 -10.97
CA PRO A 25 32.88 25.68 -10.53
C PRO A 25 32.58 26.16 -9.10
N SER A 26 31.51 26.94 -8.96
CA SER A 26 31.01 27.40 -7.66
C SER A 26 30.17 26.30 -7.03
N GLY A 27 30.84 25.22 -6.64
CA GLY A 27 30.18 24.04 -6.11
C GLY A 27 31.20 22.94 -5.95
N THR A 28 31.58 22.69 -4.71
CA THR A 28 32.14 21.40 -4.34
C THR A 28 31.13 20.35 -4.80
N VAL A 29 31.42 19.63 -5.88
CA VAL A 29 30.79 18.35 -6.13
C VAL A 29 31.19 17.50 -4.94
N ASN A 30 30.32 17.41 -3.94
CA ASN A 30 30.56 16.57 -2.78
C ASN A 30 30.33 15.13 -3.24
N VAL A 31 31.35 14.54 -3.87
CA VAL A 31 31.39 13.11 -4.26
C VAL A 31 31.33 12.20 -3.03
N THR A 32 31.39 12.76 -1.82
CA THR A 32 31.50 12.04 -0.55
C THR A 32 30.27 12.22 0.33
N THR A 33 29.06 12.05 -0.20
CA THR A 33 27.91 11.79 0.66
C THR A 33 26.99 10.78 -0.03
N PRO A 34 26.87 9.54 0.47
CA PRO A 34 25.89 8.61 -0.06
C PRO A 34 24.49 9.22 0.07
N PRO A 35 23.58 9.00 -0.90
CA PRO A 35 22.21 9.51 -0.81
C PRO A 35 21.57 9.05 0.50
N PRO A 36 20.73 9.88 1.16
CA PRO A 36 20.00 9.43 2.33
C PRO A 36 19.16 8.21 1.95
N ALA A 37 19.25 7.14 2.74
CA ALA A 37 18.56 5.87 2.50
C ALA A 37 17.05 6.09 2.42
N ARG A 38 16.55 6.28 1.20
CA ARG A 38 15.14 6.48 0.90
C ARG A 38 14.49 5.11 0.84
N SER A 39 13.45 4.91 1.65
CA SER A 39 12.60 3.71 1.70
C SER A 39 13.11 2.56 2.60
N GLY A 40 13.28 2.84 3.88
CA GLY A 40 13.49 1.82 4.92
C GLY A 40 12.22 1.12 5.42
N GLY A 41 11.02 1.46 4.92
CA GLY A 41 9.76 0.89 5.41
C GLY A 41 9.31 -0.34 4.62
N SER A 42 9.21 -0.21 3.29
CA SER A 42 8.69 -1.29 2.43
C SER A 42 9.70 -2.43 2.28
N SER A 43 10.98 -2.11 2.03
CA SER A 43 12.03 -3.13 1.95
C SER A 43 12.19 -3.89 3.27
N TRP A 44 12.02 -3.21 4.41
CA TRP A 44 12.08 -3.84 5.72
C TRP A 44 10.88 -4.76 5.98
N LEU A 45 9.67 -4.32 5.61
CA LEU A 45 8.46 -5.14 5.69
C LEU A 45 8.54 -6.37 4.75
N ILE A 46 9.06 -6.19 3.54
CA ILE A 46 9.31 -7.30 2.61
C ILE A 46 10.29 -8.30 3.22
N LEU A 47 11.39 -7.85 3.83
CA LEU A 47 12.33 -8.75 4.52
C LEU A 47 11.69 -9.49 5.69
N ILE A 48 10.84 -8.83 6.48
CA ILE A 48 10.09 -9.48 7.57
C ILE A 48 9.16 -10.57 7.02
N ILE A 49 8.43 -10.27 5.95
CA ILE A 49 7.53 -11.24 5.31
C ILE A 49 8.32 -12.45 4.82
N ILE A 50 9.43 -12.24 4.11
CA ILE A 50 10.28 -13.31 3.61
C ILE A 50 10.82 -14.15 4.77
N ALA A 51 11.24 -13.53 5.88
CA ALA A 51 11.73 -14.25 7.05
C ALA A 51 10.66 -15.14 7.67
N VAL A 52 9.42 -14.64 7.82
CA VAL A 52 8.31 -15.43 8.38
C VAL A 52 7.92 -16.58 7.46
N LEU A 53 7.82 -16.36 6.14
CA LEU A 53 7.54 -17.42 5.18
C LEU A 53 8.64 -18.48 5.16
N ALA A 54 9.91 -18.08 5.26
CA ALA A 54 11.03 -19.02 5.33
C ALA A 54 10.94 -19.91 6.57
N VAL A 55 10.57 -19.36 7.74
CA VAL A 55 10.38 -20.14 8.97
C VAL A 55 9.17 -21.07 8.86
N ALA A 56 8.04 -20.57 8.36
CA ALA A 56 6.85 -21.40 8.16
C ALA A 56 7.12 -22.57 7.19
N ALA A 57 7.78 -22.29 6.06
CA ALA A 57 8.23 -23.30 5.13
C ALA A 57 9.20 -24.28 5.80
N TYR A 58 10.17 -23.80 6.58
CA TYR A 58 11.07 -24.68 7.31
C TYR A 58 10.32 -25.65 8.24
N PHE A 59 9.31 -25.19 8.98
CA PHE A 59 8.53 -26.08 9.85
C PHE A 59 7.61 -27.06 9.11
N ILE A 60 7.15 -26.71 7.90
CA ILE A 60 6.32 -27.59 7.06
C ILE A 60 7.17 -28.60 6.31
N PHE A 61 8.32 -28.17 5.78
CA PHE A 61 9.17 -28.94 4.87
C PHE A 61 10.37 -29.62 5.53
N VAL A 62 10.67 -29.33 6.80
CA VAL A 62 11.62 -30.12 7.59
C VAL A 62 10.83 -31.06 8.48
N PRO A 63 10.60 -32.32 8.06
CA PRO A 63 10.13 -33.37 8.95
C PRO A 63 11.04 -33.39 10.17
N ARG A 64 10.47 -33.49 11.38
CA ARG A 64 11.25 -33.63 12.62
C ARG A 64 11.88 -35.02 12.77
N GLY A 65 12.33 -35.60 11.67
CA GLY A 65 13.00 -36.89 11.61
C GLY A 65 14.39 -36.68 11.04
N GLU A 66 15.38 -37.05 11.85
CA GLU A 66 16.73 -37.42 11.42
C GLU A 66 17.63 -36.24 11.08
N THR A 67 18.22 -35.66 12.13
CA THR A 67 19.60 -35.17 12.04
C THR A 67 20.48 -36.38 11.72
N PRO A 68 21.09 -36.49 10.51
CA PRO A 68 22.02 -37.58 10.26
C PRO A 68 23.26 -37.31 11.10
N ALA A 69 23.66 -38.26 11.94
CA ALA A 69 24.92 -38.19 12.63
C ALA A 69 26.06 -38.12 11.59
N PRO A 70 27.09 -37.27 11.77
CA PRO A 70 28.22 -37.20 10.84
C PRO A 70 28.96 -38.55 10.82
N GLY A 71 28.71 -39.39 9.80
CA GLY A 71 29.39 -40.67 9.65
C GLY A 71 28.68 -41.76 8.83
N GLU A 72 27.41 -41.60 8.45
CA GLU A 72 26.72 -42.67 7.73
C GLU A 72 27.00 -42.63 6.22
N THR A 73 27.77 -43.60 5.75
CA THR A 73 27.88 -43.97 4.33
C THR A 73 26.48 -44.20 3.76
N PRO A 74 26.16 -43.72 2.54
CA PRO A 74 24.85 -43.95 1.95
C PRO A 74 24.61 -45.46 1.83
N PRO A 75 23.47 -45.99 2.31
CA PRO A 75 23.17 -47.40 2.13
C PRO A 75 23.06 -47.71 0.64
N ALA A 76 23.61 -48.86 0.25
CA ALA A 76 23.55 -49.38 -1.10
C ALA A 76 22.11 -49.33 -1.65
N ALA A 77 21.99 -48.91 -2.92
CA ALA A 77 20.72 -48.78 -3.63
C ALA A 77 19.87 -50.05 -3.45
N SER A 78 18.86 -49.95 -2.61
CA SER A 78 17.92 -51.03 -2.34
C SER A 78 16.91 -51.09 -3.48
N GLU A 79 16.90 -52.24 -4.12
CA GLU A 79 15.74 -52.95 -4.69
C GLU A 79 14.45 -52.13 -4.82
N THR A 80 14.02 -51.94 -6.07
CA THR A 80 12.78 -51.24 -6.42
C THR A 80 11.58 -51.90 -5.73
N ALA A 81 11.02 -51.21 -4.74
CA ALA A 81 9.78 -51.60 -4.07
C ALA A 81 8.60 -51.64 -5.06
N PRO A 82 7.58 -52.51 -4.83
CA PRO A 82 6.39 -52.55 -5.67
C PRO A 82 5.68 -51.20 -5.70
N ALA A 83 5.22 -50.79 -6.89
CA ALA A 83 4.56 -49.50 -7.08
C ALA A 83 3.33 -49.37 -6.14
N PRO A 84 3.17 -48.22 -5.46
CA PRO A 84 2.02 -47.98 -4.59
C PRO A 84 0.70 -48.12 -5.34
N ALA A 85 -0.31 -48.72 -4.69
CA ALA A 85 -1.66 -48.76 -5.23
C ALA A 85 -2.20 -47.33 -5.41
N ALA A 86 -2.84 -47.08 -6.55
CA ALA A 86 -3.41 -45.77 -6.87
C ALA A 86 -4.46 -45.37 -5.81
N PRO A 87 -4.49 -44.10 -5.37
CA PRO A 87 -5.49 -43.61 -4.43
C PRO A 87 -6.90 -43.79 -5.00
N ALA A 88 -7.83 -44.25 -4.17
CA ALA A 88 -9.24 -44.28 -4.55
C ALA A 88 -9.75 -42.85 -4.77
N THR A 89 -10.43 -42.63 -5.91
CA THR A 89 -11.06 -41.34 -6.21
C THR A 89 -12.14 -41.03 -5.17
N PRO A 90 -12.08 -39.88 -4.48
CA PRO A 90 -13.14 -39.48 -3.55
C PRO A 90 -14.49 -39.38 -4.27
N ALA A 91 -15.55 -39.88 -3.63
CA ALA A 91 -16.91 -39.70 -4.13
C ALA A 91 -17.28 -38.20 -4.18
N PRO A 92 -18.06 -37.74 -5.17
CA PRO A 92 -18.48 -36.35 -5.24
C PRO A 92 -19.28 -35.97 -3.99
N SER A 93 -18.92 -34.83 -3.41
CA SER A 93 -19.63 -34.27 -2.26
C SER A 93 -21.04 -33.83 -2.68
N ALA A 94 -22.01 -34.06 -1.81
CA ALA A 94 -23.37 -33.59 -2.01
C ALA A 94 -23.39 -32.05 -2.14
N PRO A 95 -24.22 -31.47 -3.03
CA PRO A 95 -24.36 -30.02 -3.13
C PRO A 95 -24.77 -29.40 -1.79
N ALA A 96 -24.15 -28.25 -1.48
CA ALA A 96 -24.51 -27.49 -0.29
C ALA A 96 -25.97 -27.00 -0.37
N PRO A 97 -26.67 -26.90 0.79
CA PRO A 97 -28.00 -26.29 0.83
C PRO A 97 -27.98 -24.87 0.25
N ALA A 98 -29.04 -24.50 -0.46
CA ALA A 98 -29.19 -23.15 -0.99
C ALA A 98 -29.28 -22.11 0.15
N PRO A 99 -28.77 -20.88 -0.05
CA PRO A 99 -28.92 -19.80 0.91
C PRO A 99 -30.39 -19.54 1.25
N ALA A 100 -30.68 -19.28 2.53
CA ALA A 100 -31.99 -18.81 2.96
C ALA A 100 -32.27 -17.41 2.38
N GLU A 101 -33.52 -17.17 1.99
CA GLU A 101 -33.95 -15.88 1.46
C GLU A 101 -33.86 -14.79 2.54
N PRO A 102 -33.37 -13.57 2.21
CA PRO A 102 -33.33 -12.45 3.14
C PRO A 102 -34.73 -12.09 3.65
N ALA A 103 -34.81 -11.73 4.94
CA ALA A 103 -36.04 -11.23 5.53
C ALA A 103 -36.51 -9.92 4.84
N PRO A 104 -37.83 -9.67 4.73
CA PRO A 104 -38.36 -8.45 4.15
C PRO A 104 -37.83 -7.19 4.87
N ALA A 105 -37.55 -6.14 4.07
CA ALA A 105 -37.11 -4.87 4.61
C ALA A 105 -38.23 -4.20 5.44
N PRO A 106 -37.87 -3.45 6.51
CA PRO A 106 -38.83 -2.66 7.28
C PRO A 106 -39.60 -1.66 6.39
N ALA A 107 -40.89 -1.47 6.69
CA ALA A 107 -41.72 -0.49 5.98
C ALA A 107 -41.20 0.95 6.21
N PRO A 108 -41.32 1.84 5.21
CA PRO A 108 -40.97 3.25 5.37
C PRO A 108 -41.75 3.93 6.50
N ALA A 109 -41.06 4.78 7.27
CA ALA A 109 -41.70 5.57 8.30
C ALA A 109 -42.65 6.63 7.69
N PRO A 110 -43.71 7.03 8.41
CA PRO A 110 -44.61 8.09 7.98
C PRO A 110 -43.86 9.41 7.72
N ALA A 111 -44.24 10.11 6.65
CA ALA A 111 -43.66 11.41 6.32
C ALA A 111 -44.07 12.49 7.34
N PRO A 112 -43.20 13.46 7.64
CA PRO A 112 -43.55 14.59 8.50
C PRO A 112 -44.67 15.43 7.88
N SER A 113 -45.60 15.89 8.71
CA SER A 113 -46.68 16.79 8.29
C SER A 113 -46.12 18.15 7.89
N ALA A 114 -46.63 18.72 6.81
CA ALA A 114 -46.20 20.03 6.31
C ALA A 114 -46.54 21.14 7.33
N PRO A 115 -45.68 22.17 7.45
CA PRO A 115 -45.98 23.36 8.26
C PRO A 115 -47.27 24.04 7.80
N ALA A 116 -48.07 24.52 8.75
CA ALA A 116 -49.26 25.32 8.47
C ALA A 116 -48.87 26.64 7.79
N GLU A 117 -49.61 27.02 6.75
CA GLU A 117 -49.38 28.26 6.01
C GLU A 117 -49.69 29.48 6.91
N PRO A 118 -48.83 30.53 6.89
CA PRO A 118 -49.09 31.75 7.64
C PRO A 118 -50.40 32.43 7.21
N ALA A 119 -51.16 32.90 8.20
CA ALA A 119 -52.39 33.64 7.93
C ALA A 119 -52.10 34.98 7.20
N PRO A 120 -52.99 35.40 6.28
CA PRO A 120 -52.80 36.63 5.52
C PRO A 120 -52.73 37.86 6.43
N ALA A 121 -51.80 38.78 6.09
CA ALA A 121 -51.60 40.01 6.85
C ALA A 121 -52.81 40.96 6.74
N PRO A 122 -53.14 41.72 7.80
CA PRO A 122 -54.19 42.73 7.76
C PRO A 122 -53.89 43.83 6.73
N ALA A 123 -54.89 44.25 5.97
CA ALA A 123 -54.76 45.37 5.05
C ALA A 123 -54.52 46.69 5.78
N THR A 124 -53.62 47.51 5.25
CA THR A 124 -53.35 48.86 5.75
C THR A 124 -54.52 49.80 5.42
N PRO A 125 -55.01 50.60 6.39
CA PRO A 125 -56.05 51.58 6.14
C PRO A 125 -55.52 52.74 5.26
N PRO A 126 -56.37 53.36 4.44
CA PRO A 126 -55.97 54.48 3.60
C PRO A 126 -55.53 55.68 4.43
N ALA A 127 -54.46 56.33 3.99
CA ALA A 127 -53.93 57.54 4.62
C ALA A 127 -54.94 58.71 4.48
N PRO A 128 -55.06 59.58 5.51
CA PRO A 128 -55.94 60.74 5.44
C PRO A 128 -55.40 61.74 4.40
N ALA A 129 -56.30 62.20 3.52
CA ALA A 129 -56.00 63.24 2.54
C ALA A 129 -55.85 64.60 3.23
N GLN A 130 -54.80 65.33 2.86
CA GLN A 130 -54.63 66.77 3.10
C GLN A 130 -54.19 67.42 1.80
#